data_AF-A0A962K6Y2-F1
#
_entry.id   AF-A0A962K6Y2-F1
#
_cell.length_a   1.000
_cell.length_b   1.000
_cell.length_c   1.000
_cell.angle_alpha   90.00
_cell.angle_beta   90.00
_cell.angle_gamma   90.00
#
_symmetry.space_group_name_H-M   'P 1'
#
loop_
_entity.id
_entity.type
_entity.pdbx_description
1 polymer ?
#
loop_
_entity_poly.entity_id
_entity_poly.type
_entity_poly.pdbx_seq_one_letter_code
_entity_poly.pdbx_strand_id
1 'polypeptide(L)'
;MILSVPSLLLAGKQAQAAMATAQPFSTLGVEEAATLEAIASRIIPSDETPGAAEAGVIYFMDNILGGSRAEVLPEVRKGLAELYSASLGRFGTGTFYILSPEQQDSLLRDIERTPFFNTLRYLTIAGMFTMPSYGGNKNRIGWQLIGFEDRHVWQPPYGYYDADYMEKGA
;
A
#
# COMPACT_ATOMS: atom_id res chain seq x y z
N MET A 1 -8.93 1.49 32.32
CA MET A 1 -7.73 0.93 31.66
C MET A 1 -6.54 1.77 32.12
N ILE A 2 -5.67 1.26 32.99
CA ILE A 2 -4.59 2.06 33.61
C ILE A 2 -3.31 1.86 32.80
N LEU A 3 -2.83 2.90 32.12
CA LEU A 3 -1.51 2.89 31.47
C LEU A 3 -0.41 2.81 32.55
N SER A 4 0.29 1.69 32.61
CA SER A 4 1.43 1.51 33.51
C SER A 4 2.75 1.90 32.83
N VAL A 5 3.74 2.35 33.60
CA VAL A 5 5.07 2.74 33.10
C VAL A 5 5.75 1.63 32.27
N PRO A 6 5.66 0.34 32.62
CA PRO A 6 6.17 -0.74 31.77
C PRO A 6 5.45 -0.84 30.41
N SER A 7 4.15 -0.55 30.36
CA SER A 7 3.37 -0.57 29.11
C SER A 7 3.75 0.59 28.19
N LEU A 8 4.01 1.77 28.76
CA LEU A 8 4.54 2.93 28.04
C LEU A 8 5.95 2.68 27.49
N LEU A 9 6.83 2.04 28.27
CA LEU A 9 8.18 1.70 27.82
C LEU A 9 8.17 0.60 26.75
N LEU A 10 7.28 -0.38 26.85
CA LEU A 10 7.11 -1.41 25.84
C LEU A 10 6.57 -0.82 24.54
N ALA A 11 5.55 0.04 24.62
CA ALA A 11 5.00 0.77 23.48
C ALA A 11 6.06 1.70 22.85
N GLY A 12 6.87 2.39 23.68
CA GLY A 12 7.97 3.23 23.19
C GLY A 12 9.07 2.43 22.51
N LYS A 13 9.44 1.25 23.02
CA LYS A 13 10.42 0.35 22.38
C LYS A 13 9.87 -0.27 21.09
N GLN A 14 8.59 -0.61 21.05
CA GLN A 14 7.92 -1.11 19.85
C GLN A 14 7.79 -0.02 18.79
N ALA A 15 7.43 1.21 19.18
CA ALA A 15 7.41 2.37 18.30
C ALA A 15 8.82 2.67 17.78
N GLN A 16 9.85 2.62 18.62
CA GLN A 16 11.23 2.86 18.21
C GLN A 16 11.80 1.74 17.32
N ALA A 17 11.41 0.48 17.55
CA ALA A 17 11.78 -0.64 16.68
C ALA A 17 11.03 -0.60 15.33
N ALA A 18 9.77 -0.17 15.32
CA ALA A 18 9.01 0.11 14.10
C ALA A 18 9.66 1.27 13.32
N MET A 19 10.08 2.34 13.99
CA MET A 19 10.84 3.45 13.38
C MET A 19 12.22 3.02 12.88
N ALA A 20 12.91 2.11 13.57
CA ALA A 20 14.23 1.62 13.16
C ALA A 20 14.18 0.62 11.98
N THR A 21 13.01 0.05 11.69
CA THR A 21 12.78 -0.85 10.54
C THR A 21 12.13 -0.13 9.35
N ALA A 22 11.60 1.07 9.56
CA ALA A 22 11.11 1.94 8.51
C ALA A 22 12.29 2.52 7.72
N GLN A 23 12.50 2.04 6.50
CA GLN A 23 13.46 2.67 5.60
C GLN A 23 13.02 4.12 5.33
N PRO A 24 13.96 5.09 5.25
CA PRO A 24 13.60 6.44 4.88
C PRO A 24 13.01 6.44 3.46
N PHE A 25 11.96 7.25 3.25
CA PHE A 25 11.43 7.49 1.91
C PHE A 25 12.46 8.24 1.06
N SER A 26 12.61 7.81 -0.20
CA SER A 26 13.55 8.40 -1.15
C SER A 26 12.91 9.51 -1.98
N THR A 27 11.60 9.45 -2.19
CA THR A 27 10.87 10.34 -3.12
C THR A 27 9.80 11.17 -2.43
N LEU A 28 9.03 10.55 -1.55
CA LEU A 28 7.90 11.13 -0.85
C LEU A 28 8.34 11.88 0.41
N GLY A 29 7.74 13.05 0.65
CA GLY A 29 7.86 13.73 1.95
C GLY A 29 7.11 12.97 3.05
N VAL A 30 7.44 13.23 4.31
CA VAL A 30 6.82 12.56 5.48
C VAL A 30 5.29 12.73 5.50
N GLU A 31 4.81 13.95 5.26
CA GLU A 31 3.37 14.26 5.23
C GLU A 31 2.66 13.63 4.01
N GLU A 32 3.33 13.62 2.84
CA GLU A 32 2.83 12.97 1.64
C GLU A 32 2.68 11.47 1.88
N ALA A 33 3.70 10.85 2.48
CA ALA A 33 3.73 9.43 2.76
C ALA A 33 2.65 9.03 3.78
N ALA A 34 2.51 9.77 4.88
CA ALA A 34 1.49 9.52 5.88
C ALA A 34 0.07 9.65 5.29
N THR A 35 -0.14 10.64 4.42
CA THR A 35 -1.42 10.81 3.74
C THR A 35 -1.71 9.66 2.78
N LEU A 36 -0.75 9.28 1.93
CA LEU A 36 -0.89 8.18 0.99
C LEU A 36 -1.07 6.83 1.69
N GLU A 37 -0.39 6.59 2.81
CA GLU A 37 -0.53 5.40 3.64
C GLU A 37 -1.94 5.32 4.27
N ALA A 38 -2.46 6.44 4.77
CA ALA A 38 -3.83 6.51 5.27
C ALA A 38 -4.85 6.19 4.17
N ILE A 39 -4.69 6.77 2.97
CA ILE A 39 -5.55 6.47 1.82
C ILE A 39 -5.48 4.98 1.46
N ALA A 40 -4.28 4.42 1.36
CA ALA A 40 -4.08 3.00 1.05
C ALA A 40 -4.75 2.09 2.09
N SER A 41 -4.69 2.47 3.37
CA SER A 41 -5.33 1.76 4.48
C SER A 41 -6.86 1.90 4.51
N ARG A 42 -7.44 2.84 3.78
CA ARG A 42 -8.89 2.87 3.51
C ARG A 42 -9.29 2.01 2.31
N ILE A 43 -8.37 1.80 1.36
CA ILE A 43 -8.61 0.99 0.16
C ILE A 43 -8.46 -0.51 0.45
N ILE A 44 -7.40 -0.91 1.18
CA ILE A 44 -7.19 -2.27 1.69
C ILE A 44 -6.92 -2.17 3.20
N PRO A 45 -7.97 -2.20 4.04
CA PRO A 45 -7.85 -2.03 5.48
C PRO A 45 -7.23 -3.24 6.16
N SER A 46 -6.64 -3.00 7.33
CA SER A 46 -6.24 -4.06 8.27
C SER A 46 -7.46 -4.42 9.12
N ASP A 47 -7.98 -5.64 8.94
CA ASP A 47 -9.15 -6.16 9.66
C ASP A 47 -8.78 -7.45 10.42
N GLU A 48 -9.48 -8.56 10.18
CA GLU A 48 -9.03 -9.89 10.61
C GLU A 48 -7.73 -10.30 9.92
N THR A 49 -7.38 -9.63 8.82
CA THR A 49 -6.19 -9.87 8.02
C THR A 49 -5.30 -8.62 7.87
N PRO A 50 -3.98 -8.78 7.62
CA PRO A 50 -3.10 -7.63 7.40
C PRO A 50 -3.45 -6.88 6.10
N GLY A 51 -3.42 -5.55 6.14
CA GLY A 51 -3.81 -4.67 5.05
C GLY A 51 -2.64 -4.01 4.33
N ALA A 52 -2.92 -2.89 3.66
CA ALA A 52 -1.94 -2.14 2.88
C ALA A 52 -0.73 -1.66 3.73
N ALA A 53 -0.98 -1.27 4.98
CA ALA A 53 0.06 -0.79 5.89
C ALA A 53 1.07 -1.90 6.22
N GLU A 54 0.60 -3.08 6.66
CA GLU A 54 1.48 -4.21 6.99
C GLU A 54 2.22 -4.75 5.77
N ALA A 55 1.57 -4.71 4.59
CA ALA A 55 2.19 -5.08 3.32
C ALA A 55 3.25 -4.07 2.85
N GLY A 56 3.40 -2.92 3.50
CA GLY A 56 4.40 -1.91 3.13
C GLY A 56 4.10 -1.24 1.78
N VAL A 57 2.81 -1.12 1.42
CA VAL A 57 2.38 -0.53 0.14
C VAL A 57 2.97 0.88 -0.06
N ILE A 58 3.16 1.66 1.01
CA ILE A 58 3.72 3.00 0.89
C ILE A 58 5.16 3.01 0.35
N TYR A 59 5.96 2.00 0.67
CA TYR A 59 7.32 1.87 0.13
C TYR A 59 7.32 1.49 -1.35
N PHE A 60 6.35 0.66 -1.76
CA PHE A 60 6.12 0.42 -3.19
C PHE A 60 5.77 1.73 -3.92
N MET A 61 4.87 2.55 -3.36
CA MET A 61 4.50 3.83 -3.95
C MET A 61 5.71 4.76 -4.07
N ASP A 62 6.53 4.88 -3.00
CA ASP A 62 7.75 5.69 -3.00
C ASP A 62 8.73 5.26 -4.10
N ASN A 63 8.97 3.95 -4.24
CA ASN A 63 9.87 3.39 -5.26
C ASN A 63 9.34 3.62 -6.69
N ILE A 64 8.05 3.39 -6.91
CA ILE A 64 7.44 3.49 -8.24
C ILE A 64 7.35 4.95 -8.70
N LEU A 65 6.97 5.86 -7.80
CA LEU A 65 6.90 7.30 -8.08
C LEU A 65 8.27 7.95 -8.17
N GLY A 66 9.31 7.37 -7.57
CA GLY A 66 10.70 7.78 -7.75
C GLY A 66 11.39 7.18 -8.97
N GLY A 67 10.80 6.13 -9.55
CA GLY A 67 11.41 5.34 -10.62
C GLY A 67 10.51 5.22 -11.83
N SER A 68 9.93 4.03 -12.02
CA SER A 68 9.26 3.64 -13.27
C SER A 68 8.03 4.47 -13.66
N ARG A 69 7.42 5.21 -12.72
CA ARG A 69 6.25 6.06 -12.96
C ARG A 69 6.43 7.48 -12.43
N ALA A 70 7.65 8.01 -12.49
CA ALA A 70 7.97 9.35 -12.03
C ALA A 70 7.15 10.45 -12.74
N GLU A 71 6.70 10.21 -13.97
CA GLU A 71 5.82 11.10 -14.72
C GLU A 71 4.44 11.31 -14.08
N VAL A 72 4.00 10.39 -13.21
CA VAL A 72 2.69 10.47 -12.53
C VAL A 72 2.76 11.28 -11.23
N LEU A 73 3.97 11.46 -10.66
CA LEU A 73 4.17 12.12 -9.37
C LEU A 73 3.60 13.56 -9.30
N PRO A 74 3.72 14.42 -10.32
CA PRO A 74 3.11 15.76 -10.28
C PRO A 74 1.59 15.74 -10.10
N GLU A 75 0.89 14.82 -10.79
CA GLU A 75 -0.57 14.68 -10.68
C GLU A 75 -0.98 14.12 -9.31
N VAL A 76 -0.17 13.21 -8.73
CA VAL A 76 -0.38 12.73 -7.36
C VAL A 76 -0.24 13.88 -6.36
N ARG A 77 0.81 14.69 -6.47
CA ARG A 77 1.02 15.85 -5.58
C ARG A 77 -0.09 16.88 -5.70
N LYS A 78 -0.56 17.13 -6.92
CA LYS A 78 -1.72 17.99 -7.16
C LYS A 78 -2.97 17.45 -6.46
N GLY A 79 -3.28 16.17 -6.61
CA GLY A 79 -4.41 15.54 -5.93
C GLY A 79 -4.30 15.55 -4.40
N LEU A 80 -3.08 15.39 -3.85
CA LEU A 80 -2.82 15.55 -2.41
C LEU A 80 -3.10 16.98 -1.93
N ALA A 81 -2.72 17.99 -2.70
CA ALA A 81 -3.00 19.39 -2.39
C ALA A 81 -4.51 19.70 -2.44
N GLU A 82 -5.23 19.16 -3.43
CA GLU A 82 -6.69 19.29 -3.54
C GLU A 82 -7.41 18.60 -2.36
N LEU A 83 -6.95 17.41 -1.96
CA LEU A 83 -7.45 16.70 -0.79
C LEU A 83 -7.18 17.47 0.50
N TYR A 84 -6.00 18.06 0.64
CA TYR A 84 -5.66 18.93 1.76
C TYR A 84 -6.63 20.11 1.86
N SER A 85 -6.89 20.81 0.75
CA SER A 85 -7.84 21.92 0.72
C SER A 85 -9.27 21.49 1.05
N ALA A 86 -9.71 20.34 0.53
CA ALA A 86 -11.04 19.79 0.83
C ALA A 86 -11.19 19.42 2.31
N SER A 87 -10.16 18.77 2.89
CA SER A 87 -10.10 18.43 4.30
C SER A 87 -10.15 19.69 5.18
N LEU A 88 -9.35 20.70 4.85
CA LEU A 88 -9.30 21.96 5.60
C LEU A 88 -10.65 22.67 5.56
N GLY A 89 -11.28 22.75 4.39
CA GLY A 89 -12.58 23.41 4.23
C GLY A 89 -13.72 22.71 4.97
N ARG A 90 -13.67 21.37 5.09
CA ARG A 90 -14.77 20.58 5.67
C ARG A 90 -14.60 20.30 7.16
N PHE A 91 -13.36 20.10 7.62
CA PHE A 91 -13.07 19.63 8.98
C PHE A 91 -12.11 20.54 9.75
N GLY A 92 -11.67 21.67 9.17
CA GLY A 92 -10.83 22.65 9.85
C GLY A 92 -9.36 22.27 9.97
N THR A 93 -8.94 21.15 9.35
CA THR A 93 -7.55 20.73 9.24
C THR A 93 -7.27 20.15 7.86
N GLY A 94 -6.13 20.46 7.26
CA GLY A 94 -5.71 19.86 5.99
C GLY A 94 -5.00 18.51 6.16
N THR A 95 -4.67 18.15 7.40
CA THR A 95 -3.97 16.90 7.71
C THR A 95 -4.97 15.74 7.64
N PHE A 96 -5.07 15.10 6.48
CA PHE A 96 -6.04 14.04 6.21
C PHE A 96 -5.87 12.82 7.14
N TYR A 97 -4.64 12.38 7.39
CA TYR A 97 -4.37 11.13 8.11
C TYR A 97 -4.69 11.18 9.63
N ILE A 98 -4.99 12.36 10.19
CA ILE A 98 -5.45 12.49 11.59
C ILE A 98 -6.98 12.52 11.72
N LEU A 99 -7.70 12.58 10.61
CA LEU A 99 -9.16 12.55 10.61
C LEU A 99 -9.70 11.20 11.07
N SER A 100 -10.95 11.17 11.54
CA SER A 100 -11.62 9.89 11.84
C SER A 100 -11.78 9.06 10.56
N PRO A 101 -11.86 7.72 10.65
CA PRO A 101 -12.07 6.86 9.48
C PRO A 101 -13.29 7.26 8.64
N GLU A 102 -14.38 7.70 9.29
CA GLU A 102 -15.61 8.13 8.61
C GLU A 102 -15.41 9.45 7.85
N GLN A 103 -14.62 10.36 8.41
CA GLN A 103 -14.26 11.62 7.75
C GLN A 103 -13.33 11.38 6.56
N GLN A 104 -12.35 10.50 6.72
CA GLN A 104 -11.48 10.05 5.64
C GLN A 104 -12.30 9.44 4.51
N ASP A 105 -13.17 8.47 4.82
CA ASP A 105 -14.05 7.83 3.84
C ASP A 105 -14.95 8.83 3.13
N SER A 106 -15.48 9.82 3.86
CA SER A 106 -16.33 10.82 3.24
C SER A 106 -15.58 11.65 2.19
N LEU A 107 -14.32 12.04 2.46
CA LEU A 107 -13.51 12.76 1.47
C LEU A 107 -13.12 11.85 0.30
N LEU A 108 -12.78 10.59 0.57
CA LEU A 108 -12.42 9.63 -0.46
C LEU A 108 -13.59 9.33 -1.40
N ARG A 109 -14.82 9.24 -0.88
CA ARG A 109 -16.04 9.11 -1.69
C ARG A 109 -16.24 10.30 -2.62
N ASP A 110 -15.94 11.52 -2.17
CA ASP A 110 -16.08 12.73 -2.99
C ASP A 110 -15.13 12.71 -4.22
N ILE A 111 -13.98 12.03 -4.11
CA ILE A 111 -12.96 11.96 -5.16
C ILE A 111 -12.86 10.59 -5.85
N GLU A 112 -13.72 9.62 -5.55
CA GLU A 112 -13.54 8.22 -5.96
C GLU A 112 -13.50 8.01 -7.49
N ARG A 113 -14.08 8.95 -8.25
CA ARG A 113 -14.14 8.93 -9.71
C ARG A 113 -13.01 9.72 -10.39
N THR A 114 -12.15 10.37 -9.60
CA THR A 114 -11.07 11.19 -10.12
C THR A 114 -9.90 10.33 -10.62
N PRO A 115 -9.10 10.82 -11.60
CA PRO A 115 -7.86 10.16 -11.99
C PRO A 115 -6.87 10.00 -10.82
N PHE A 116 -6.87 10.93 -9.86
CA PHE A 116 -6.05 10.87 -8.66
C PHE A 116 -6.39 9.64 -7.80
N PHE A 117 -7.65 9.47 -7.40
CA PHE A 117 -8.05 8.32 -6.60
C PHE A 117 -7.84 7.00 -7.34
N ASN A 118 -8.15 6.95 -8.65
CA ASN A 118 -7.93 5.77 -9.47
C ASN A 118 -6.45 5.37 -9.56
N THR A 119 -5.55 6.35 -9.67
CA THR A 119 -4.10 6.14 -9.61
C THR A 119 -3.69 5.52 -8.28
N LEU A 120 -4.15 6.09 -7.16
CA LEU A 120 -3.82 5.58 -5.82
C LEU A 120 -4.37 4.17 -5.61
N ARG A 121 -5.61 3.91 -6.01
CA ARG A 121 -6.22 2.58 -5.98
C ARG A 121 -5.41 1.56 -6.78
N TYR A 122 -4.99 1.90 -7.99
CA TYR A 122 -4.12 1.04 -8.78
C TYR A 122 -2.81 0.75 -8.06
N LEU A 123 -2.13 1.77 -7.55
CA LEU A 123 -0.85 1.62 -6.86
C LEU A 123 -0.99 0.84 -5.54
N THR A 124 -2.10 0.97 -4.82
CA THR A 124 -2.38 0.18 -3.62
C THR A 124 -2.53 -1.30 -3.95
N ILE A 125 -3.33 -1.63 -4.96
CA ILE A 125 -3.54 -3.03 -5.38
C ILE A 125 -2.22 -3.61 -5.92
N ALA A 126 -1.49 -2.86 -6.74
CA ALA A 126 -0.19 -3.29 -7.25
C ALA A 126 0.82 -3.50 -6.11
N GLY A 127 0.92 -2.56 -5.17
CA GLY A 127 1.79 -2.67 -4.02
C GLY A 127 1.42 -3.83 -3.10
N MET A 128 0.14 -4.21 -3.04
CA MET A 128 -0.32 -5.33 -2.21
C MET A 128 0.02 -6.69 -2.83
N PHE A 129 -0.13 -6.85 -4.15
CA PHE A 129 -0.16 -8.17 -4.79
C PHE A 129 0.97 -8.46 -5.79
N THR A 130 1.85 -7.48 -6.09
CA THR A 130 3.02 -7.70 -6.96
C THR A 130 4.22 -8.29 -6.19
N MET A 131 5.35 -8.48 -6.89
CA MET A 131 6.56 -9.07 -6.31
C MET A 131 7.08 -8.22 -5.14
N PRO A 132 7.43 -8.83 -3.99
CA PRO A 132 7.96 -8.09 -2.84
C PRO A 132 9.23 -7.27 -3.12
N SER A 133 10.00 -7.64 -4.15
CA SER A 133 11.21 -6.92 -4.57
C SER A 133 10.96 -5.48 -5.02
N TYR A 134 9.72 -5.09 -5.32
CA TYR A 134 9.37 -3.71 -5.64
C TYR A 134 9.11 -2.84 -4.38
N GLY A 135 9.22 -3.40 -3.18
CA GLY A 135 9.10 -2.70 -1.90
C GLY A 135 7.74 -2.82 -1.23
N GLY A 136 6.74 -3.36 -1.93
CA GLY A 136 5.42 -3.69 -1.37
C GLY A 136 5.32 -5.18 -1.03
N ASN A 137 4.09 -5.67 -0.81
CA ASN A 137 3.78 -7.06 -0.52
C ASN A 137 4.77 -7.71 0.46
N LYS A 138 5.12 -6.96 1.53
CA LYS A 138 6.12 -7.38 2.50
C LYS A 138 5.75 -8.74 3.07
N ASN A 139 6.74 -9.62 3.22
CA ASN A 139 6.54 -11.01 3.68
C ASN A 139 5.56 -11.83 2.81
N ARG A 140 5.24 -11.37 1.59
CA ARG A 140 4.24 -11.98 0.69
C ARG A 140 2.83 -11.98 1.30
N ILE A 141 2.49 -10.98 2.13
CA ILE A 141 1.18 -10.87 2.77
C ILE A 141 0.05 -10.97 1.74
N GLY A 142 0.08 -10.18 0.67
CA GLY A 142 -0.96 -10.20 -0.35
C GLY A 142 -1.08 -11.56 -1.04
N TRP A 143 0.03 -12.26 -1.25
CA TRP A 143 -0.01 -13.61 -1.81
C TRP A 143 -0.64 -14.62 -0.86
N GLN A 144 -0.32 -14.55 0.43
CA GLN A 144 -0.93 -15.40 1.45
C GLN A 144 -2.45 -15.20 1.50
N LEU A 145 -2.93 -13.94 1.40
CA LEU A 145 -4.36 -13.63 1.42
C LEU A 145 -5.13 -14.25 0.25
N ILE A 146 -4.55 -14.28 -0.94
CA ILE A 146 -5.19 -14.86 -2.13
C ILE A 146 -4.86 -16.34 -2.34
N GLY A 147 -4.12 -16.97 -1.42
CA GLY A 147 -3.66 -18.35 -1.55
C GLY A 147 -2.67 -18.58 -2.69
N PHE A 148 -1.93 -17.54 -3.11
CA PHE A 148 -0.92 -17.66 -4.15
C PHE A 148 0.36 -18.29 -3.60
N GLU A 149 0.71 -19.44 -4.14
CA GLU A 149 1.97 -20.12 -3.87
C GLU A 149 2.98 -19.77 -4.96
N ASP A 150 4.07 -19.10 -4.58
CA ASP A 150 5.20 -18.88 -5.48
C ASP A 150 5.99 -20.18 -5.63
N ARG A 151 5.51 -21.04 -6.54
CA ARG A 151 6.08 -22.37 -6.72
C ARG A 151 7.48 -22.35 -7.33
N HIS A 152 8.00 -21.19 -7.79
CA HIS A 152 9.30 -20.94 -8.45
C HIS A 152 9.72 -21.92 -9.57
N VAL A 153 8.95 -22.99 -9.78
CA VAL A 153 9.23 -24.16 -10.59
C VAL A 153 7.88 -24.61 -11.14
N TRP A 154 7.62 -24.21 -12.37
CA TRP A 154 6.65 -24.89 -13.21
C TRP A 154 7.24 -26.25 -13.58
N GLN A 155 7.14 -27.22 -12.67
CA GLN A 155 7.36 -28.60 -13.09
C GLN A 155 6.19 -29.01 -13.99
N PRO A 156 6.44 -29.79 -15.07
CA PRO A 156 5.41 -30.29 -15.97
C PRO A 156 4.18 -30.82 -15.20
N PRO A 157 2.97 -30.49 -15.67
CA PRO A 157 2.45 -31.23 -16.83
C PRO A 157 1.67 -30.36 -17.82
N TYR A 158 2.06 -29.12 -18.08
CA TYR A 158 1.41 -28.34 -19.16
C TYR A 158 1.64 -28.89 -20.58
N GLY A 159 2.42 -29.97 -20.69
CA GLY A 159 2.55 -30.77 -21.89
C GLY A 159 1.35 -31.68 -22.18
N TYR A 160 0.09 -31.21 -22.11
CA TYR A 160 -0.94 -31.92 -22.90
C TYR A 160 -0.58 -31.83 -24.39
N TYR A 161 -0.03 -30.68 -24.81
CA TYR A 161 0.49 -30.48 -26.16
C TYR A 161 1.82 -31.19 -26.39
N ASP A 162 2.74 -31.18 -25.41
CA ASP A 162 4.05 -31.83 -25.56
C ASP A 162 3.99 -33.36 -25.43
N ALA A 163 3.05 -33.91 -24.65
CA ALA A 163 2.84 -35.35 -24.55
C ALA A 163 2.33 -35.91 -25.88
N ASP A 164 1.41 -35.22 -26.55
CA ASP A 164 0.92 -35.63 -27.87
C ASP A 164 2.04 -35.58 -28.94
N TYR A 165 2.92 -34.56 -28.90
CA TYR A 165 4.10 -34.49 -29.77
C TYR A 165 5.12 -35.61 -29.49
N MET A 166 5.35 -35.94 -28.21
CA MET A 166 6.29 -36.99 -27.81
C MET A 166 5.73 -38.41 -28.06
N GLU A 167 4.40 -38.57 -28.04
CA GLU A 167 3.73 -39.86 -28.25
C GLU A 167 3.42 -40.13 -29.74
N LYS A 168 3.12 -39.10 -30.52
CA LYS A 168 2.70 -39.25 -31.94
C LYS A 168 3.79 -38.88 -32.96
N GLY A 169 4.84 -38.16 -32.55
CA GLY A 169 5.85 -37.63 -33.47
C GLY A 169 5.28 -36.55 -34.41
N ALA A 170 6.16 -35.78 -35.06
CA ALA A 170 5.77 -34.74 -36.02
C ALA A 170 5.13 -35.32 -37.29
#